data_AF-A0A7L3PTL9-F1
#
_entry.id   AF-A0A7L3PTL9-F1
#
_cell.length_a   1.000
_cell.length_b   1.000
_cell.length_c   1.000
_cell.angle_alpha   90.00
_cell.angle_beta   90.00
_cell.angle_gamma   90.00
#
_symmetry.space_group_name_H-M   'P 1'
#
loop_
_entity.id
_entity.type
_entity.pdbx_description
1 polymer ?
#
loop_
_entity_poly.entity_id
_entity_poly.type
_entity_poly.pdbx_seq_one_letter_code
_entity_poly.pdbx_strand_id
1 'polypeptide(L)'
;PYECSECGKKFKTCSYLLMHQRTHMGERPFLCTDCGKSFIWKSNFVKHQSIHSGERPFKCGECGKSFKHNSHLLSHRRIHSGERPYKCG
;
A
#
# COMPACT_ATOMS: atom_id res chain seq x y z
N PRO A 1 11.17 8.24 20.41
CA PRO A 1 10.50 7.11 19.73
C PRO A 1 9.09 6.93 20.30
N TYR A 2 8.08 6.72 19.46
CA TYR A 2 6.70 6.57 19.94
C TYR A 2 6.37 5.09 20.03
N GLU A 3 6.17 4.57 21.24
CA GLU A 3 6.00 3.14 21.49
C GLU A 3 4.54 2.80 21.79
N CYS A 4 4.06 1.68 21.23
CA CYS A 4 2.74 1.16 21.53
C CYS A 4 2.76 0.37 22.85
N SER A 5 1.92 0.76 23.81
CA SER A 5 1.79 0.06 25.10
C SER A 5 1.31 -1.39 24.95
N GLU A 6 0.46 -1.68 23.96
CA GLU A 6 -0.15 -3.00 23.77
C GLU A 6 0.81 -4.04 23.17
N CYS A 7 1.77 -3.62 22.35
CA CYS A 7 2.63 -4.55 21.61
C CYS A 7 4.12 -4.16 21.51
N GLY A 8 4.54 -3.08 22.15
CA GLY A 8 5.92 -2.61 22.18
C GLY A 8 6.48 -2.08 20.84
N LYS A 9 5.65 -2.02 19.77
CA LYS A 9 6.10 -1.53 18.47
C LYS A 9 6.46 -0.05 18.54
N LYS A 10 7.59 0.31 17.94
CA LYS A 10 8.12 1.68 17.89
C LYS A 10 7.83 2.34 16.54
N PHE A 11 7.40 3.59 16.59
CA PHE A 11 7.04 4.41 15.44
C PHE A 11 7.85 5.70 15.42
N LYS A 12 8.07 6.21 14.21
CA LYS A 12 8.84 7.44 13.96
C LYS A 12 8.11 8.70 14.43
N THR A 13 6.78 8.68 14.42
CA THR A 13 5.94 9.85 14.77
C THR A 13 4.74 9.42 15.60
N CYS A 14 4.19 10.34 16.42
CA CYS A 14 2.96 10.12 17.18
C CYS A 14 1.78 9.74 16.27
N SER A 15 1.61 10.40 15.11
CA SER A 15 0.51 10.11 14.19
C SER A 15 0.50 8.66 13.69
N TYR A 16 1.67 8.08 13.41
CA TYR A 16 1.80 6.67 13.06
C TYR A 16 1.45 5.73 14.23
N LEU A 17 1.82 6.09 15.47
CA LEU A 17 1.42 5.33 16.65
C LEU A 17 -0.11 5.37 16.86
N LEU A 18 -0.74 6.54 16.83
CA LEU A 18 -2.19 6.69 16.96
C LEU A 18 -2.94 5.90 15.88
N MET A 19 -2.46 5.97 14.65
CA MET A 19 -3.04 5.23 13.53
C MET A 19 -2.83 3.72 13.68
N HIS A 20 -1.71 3.28 14.26
CA HIS A 20 -1.48 1.88 14.60
C HIS A 20 -2.42 1.41 15.71
N GLN A 21 -2.72 2.22 16.73
CA GLN A 21 -3.62 1.82 17.82
C GLN A 21 -5.01 1.38 17.32
N ARG A 22 -5.48 1.93 16.19
CA ARG A 22 -6.71 1.46 15.51
C ARG A 22 -6.68 -0.02 15.15
N THR A 23 -5.51 -0.63 14.95
CA THR A 23 -5.38 -2.08 14.69
C THR A 23 -5.78 -2.91 15.91
N HIS A 24 -5.56 -2.38 17.11
CA HIS A 24 -5.95 -3.05 18.36
C HIS A 24 -7.45 -2.89 18.64
N MET A 25 -8.02 -1.72 18.34
CA MET A 25 -9.44 -1.44 18.52
C MET A 25 -10.33 -2.01 17.40
N GLY A 26 -9.73 -2.48 16.30
CA GLY A 26 -10.47 -2.95 15.12
C GLY A 26 -11.11 -1.82 14.30
N GLU A 27 -10.85 -0.55 14.64
CA GLU A 27 -11.41 0.60 13.94
C GLU A 27 -10.92 0.69 12.49
N ARG A 28 -11.86 0.59 11.55
CA ARG A 28 -11.61 0.68 10.11
C ARG A 28 -12.49 1.76 9.47
N PRO A 29 -12.14 3.05 9.60
CA PRO A 29 -13.00 4.16 9.23
C PRO A 29 -13.25 4.28 7.72
N PHE A 30 -12.44 3.62 6.89
CA PHE A 30 -12.57 3.73 5.43
C PHE A 30 -13.30 2.51 4.86
N LEU A 31 -14.61 2.60 4.71
CA LEU A 31 -15.47 1.56 4.13
C LEU A 31 -15.59 1.70 2.62
N CYS A 32 -15.38 0.60 1.90
CA CYS A 32 -15.75 0.46 0.50
C CYS A 32 -17.20 0.06 0.38
N THR A 33 -18.03 0.94 -0.18
CA THR A 33 -19.45 0.69 -0.42
C THR A 33 -19.69 -0.36 -1.50
N ASP A 34 -18.76 -0.53 -2.45
CA ASP A 34 -18.91 -1.47 -3.56
C ASP A 34 -18.78 -2.93 -3.14
N CYS A 35 -18.02 -3.23 -2.07
CA CYS A 35 -17.78 -4.60 -1.62
C CYS A 35 -17.76 -4.82 -0.10
N GLY A 36 -18.09 -3.80 0.69
CA GLY A 36 -18.16 -3.86 2.15
C GLY A 36 -16.80 -3.95 2.87
N LYS A 37 -15.67 -4.00 2.16
CA LYS A 37 -14.34 -4.07 2.77
C LYS A 37 -13.97 -2.74 3.44
N SER A 38 -13.40 -2.80 4.64
CA SER A 38 -12.98 -1.61 5.38
C SER A 38 -11.47 -1.60 5.67
N PHE A 39 -10.90 -0.40 5.77
CA PHE A 39 -9.46 -0.17 5.90
C PHE A 39 -9.15 0.81 7.03
N ILE A 40 -7.98 0.63 7.65
CA ILE A 40 -7.47 1.52 8.70
C ILE A 40 -6.82 2.77 8.09
N TRP A 41 -6.16 2.62 6.94
CA TRP A 41 -5.39 3.67 6.27
C TRP A 41 -6.07 4.13 4.99
N LYS A 42 -6.24 5.45 4.84
CA LYS A 42 -6.83 6.08 3.65
C LYS A 42 -6.08 5.69 2.38
N SER A 43 -4.76 5.64 2.42
CA SER A 43 -3.94 5.25 1.28
C SER A 43 -4.22 3.83 0.78
N ASN A 44 -4.50 2.90 1.70
CA ASN A 44 -4.87 1.53 1.33
C ASN A 44 -6.30 1.48 0.76
N PHE A 45 -7.23 2.26 1.32
CA PHE A 45 -8.58 2.39 0.79
C PHE A 45 -8.60 2.95 -0.64
N VAL A 46 -7.88 4.04 -0.90
CA VAL A 46 -7.78 4.65 -2.24
C VAL A 46 -7.14 3.67 -3.23
N LYS A 47 -6.06 2.98 -2.83
CA LYS A 47 -5.47 1.90 -3.65
C LYS A 47 -6.48 0.79 -3.93
N HIS A 48 -7.29 0.42 -2.94
CA HIS A 48 -8.33 -0.58 -3.11
C HIS A 48 -9.41 -0.13 -4.10
N GLN A 49 -9.88 1.11 -4.06
CA GLN A 49 -10.93 1.59 -4.97
C GLN A 49 -10.57 1.43 -6.45
N SER A 50 -9.29 1.53 -6.81
CA SER A 50 -8.84 1.27 -8.18
C SER A 50 -9.19 -0.14 -8.69
N ILE A 51 -9.50 -1.09 -7.80
CA ILE A 51 -9.96 -2.42 -8.21
C ILE A 51 -11.32 -2.45 -8.85
N HIS A 52 -12.22 -1.56 -8.41
CA HIS A 52 -13.57 -1.51 -8.93
C HIS A 52 -13.63 -0.69 -10.22
N SER A 53 -12.83 0.38 -10.32
CA SER A 53 -12.75 1.17 -11.55
C SER A 53 -12.02 0.44 -12.70
N GLY A 54 -11.22 -0.58 -12.37
CA GLY A 54 -10.36 -1.26 -13.36
C GLY A 54 -9.22 -0.39 -13.90
N GLU A 55 -9.08 0.84 -13.40
CA GLU A 55 -8.08 1.78 -13.88
C GLU A 55 -6.65 1.26 -13.68
N ARG A 56 -5.84 1.47 -14.71
CA ARG A 56 -4.42 1.13 -14.73
C ARG A 56 -3.61 2.35 -15.16
N PRO A 57 -3.52 3.39 -14.30
CA PRO A 57 -2.95 4.68 -14.70
C PRO A 57 -1.44 4.62 -14.96
N PHE A 58 -0.76 3.56 -14.49
CA PHE A 58 0.68 3.43 -14.60
C PHE A 58 1.06 2.60 -15.84
N LYS A 59 1.31 3.27 -16.97
CA LYS A 59 1.71 2.63 -18.23
C LYS A 59 3.22 2.50 -18.36
N CYS A 60 3.70 1.34 -18.80
CA CYS A 60 5.08 1.14 -19.22
C CYS A 60 5.29 1.77 -20.60
N GLY A 61 6.26 2.69 -20.71
CA GLY A 61 6.61 3.33 -21.98
C GLY A 61 7.26 2.37 -22.99
N GLU A 62 7.93 1.31 -22.51
CA GLU A 62 8.73 0.42 -23.35
C GLU A 62 7.89 -0.67 -24.04
N CYS A 63 6.86 -1.19 -23.36
CA CYS A 63 6.01 -2.27 -23.90
C CYS A 63 4.51 -1.96 -23.87
N GLY A 64 4.10 -0.77 -23.42
CA GLY A 64 2.70 -0.34 -23.35
C GLY A 64 1.86 -0.99 -22.24
N LYS A 65 2.41 -1.97 -21.50
CA LYS A 65 1.68 -2.68 -20.43
C LYS A 65 1.32 -1.73 -19.30
N SER A 66 0.07 -1.78 -18.84
CA SER A 66 -0.45 -0.88 -17.81
C SER A 66 -0.70 -1.58 -16.48
N PHE A 67 -0.45 -0.87 -15.38
CA PHE A 67 -0.49 -1.39 -14.02
C PHE A 67 -1.38 -0.52 -13.13
N LYS A 68 -1.97 -1.14 -12.12
CA LYS A 68 -2.81 -0.49 -11.10
C LYS A 68 -2.01 0.28 -10.05
N HIS A 69 -0.78 -0.14 -9.78
CA HIS A 69 0.09 0.46 -8.77
C HIS A 69 1.46 0.80 -9.34
N ASN A 70 2.00 1.97 -8.95
CA ASN A 70 3.32 2.42 -9.40
C ASN A 70 4.44 1.44 -9.01
N SER A 71 4.38 0.84 -7.82
CA SER A 71 5.35 -0.17 -7.39
C SER A 71 5.42 -1.37 -8.33
N HIS A 72 4.29 -1.77 -8.92
CA HIS A 72 4.25 -2.87 -9.88
C HIS A 72 4.87 -2.45 -11.22
N LEU A 73 4.63 -1.22 -11.68
CA LEU A 73 5.30 -0.68 -12.86
C LEU A 73 6.82 -0.61 -12.65
N LEU A 74 7.28 -0.10 -11.50
CA LEU A 74 8.71 -0.02 -11.19
C LEU A 74 9.37 -1.40 -11.13
N SER A 75 8.70 -2.39 -10.51
CA SER A 75 9.18 -3.77 -10.53
C SER A 75 9.19 -4.36 -11.94
N HIS A 76 8.18 -4.05 -12.76
CA HIS A 76 8.09 -4.51 -14.14
C HIS A 76 9.19 -3.93 -15.04
N ARG A 77 9.61 -2.67 -14.83
CA ARG A 77 10.69 -2.06 -15.62
C ARG A 77 12.03 -2.78 -15.45
N ARG A 78 12.23 -3.48 -14.33
CA ARG A 78 13.46 -4.28 -14.09
C ARG A 78 13.60 -5.44 -15.06
N ILE A 79 12.50 -5.90 -15.65
CA ILE A 79 12.53 -6.97 -16.65
C ILE A 79 13.18 -6.45 -17.95
N HIS A 80 13.00 -5.16 -18.27
CA HIS A 80 13.60 -4.53 -19.45
C HIS A 80 15.05 -4.10 -19.20
N SER A 81 15.34 -3.57 -17.99
CA SER A 81 16.71 -3.16 -17.65
C SER A 81 17.63 -4.32 -17.25
N GLY A 82 17.08 -5.49 -16.93
CA GLY A 82 17.85 -6.62 -16.38
C GLY A 82 18.36 -6.41 -14.96
N GLU A 83 17.93 -5.35 -14.26
CA GLU A 83 18.42 -5.00 -12.92
C GLU A 83 18.07 -6.07 -11.87
N ARG A 84 19.09 -6.54 -11.13
CA ARG A 84 18.95 -7.51 -10.02
C ARG A 84 19.48 -6.91 -8.72
N PRO A 85 18.66 -6.10 -8.01
CA PRO A 85 19.12 -5.34 -6.83
C PRO A 85 19.32 -6.22 -5.59
N TYR A 86 18.75 -7.42 -5.56
CA TYR A 86 18.86 -8.34 -4.44
C TYR A 86 19.86 -9.45 -4.78
N LYS A 87 20.81 -9.69 -3.88
CA LYS A 87 21.75 -10.82 -3.92
C LYS A 87 21.41 -11.76 -2.76
N CYS A 88 21.61 -13.07 -2.95
CA CYS A 88 21.57 -14.01 -1.83
C CYS A 88 22.77 -13.73 -0.93
N GLY A 89 22.54 -13.68 0.38
CA GLY A 89 23.57 -13.57 1.42
C GLY A 89 23.83 -14.90 2.09
#